data_AF-A0A1J5JLS6-F1
#
_entry.id   AF-A0A1J5JLS6-F1
#
_cell.length_a   1.000
_cell.length_b   1.000
_cell.length_c   1.000
_cell.angle_alpha   90.00
_cell.angle_beta   90.00
_cell.angle_gamma   90.00
#
_symmetry.space_group_name_H-M   'P 1'
#
loop_
_entity.id
_entity.type
_entity.pdbx_description
1 polymer ?
#
loop_
_entity_poly.entity_id
_entity_poly.type
_entity_poly.pdbx_seq_one_letter_code
_entity_poly.pdbx_strand_id
1 'polypeptide(L)' 'MRLLARAGLPVTLPDLDPATFRAALGHDKKIRQGQLRMVLPESLGRVQVISVSIEEVMAQVFEKGFIRL' A
#
# COMPACT_ATOMS: atom_id res chain seq x y z
N MET A 1 -5.86 5.75 -13.33
CA MET A 1 -5.33 6.72 -12.35
C MET A 1 -4.95 8.05 -13.05
N ARG A 2 -5.91 8.94 -13.38
CA ARG A 2 -5.60 10.21 -14.08
C ARG A 2 -5.73 11.46 -13.21
N LEU A 3 -6.53 11.41 -12.13
CA LEU A 3 -6.80 12.58 -11.29
C LEU A 3 -5.53 13.07 -10.56
N LEU A 4 -4.84 12.17 -9.86
CA LEU A 4 -3.62 12.51 -9.10
C LEU A 4 -2.52 13.07 -10.00
N ALA A 5 -2.27 12.43 -11.15
CA ALA A 5 -1.30 12.91 -12.13
C ALA A 5 -1.66 14.29 -12.72
N ARG A 6 -2.95 14.53 -13.03
CA ARG A 6 -3.43 15.84 -13.49
C ARG A 6 -3.33 16.93 -12.42
N ALA A 7 -3.36 16.56 -11.15
CA ALA A 7 -3.12 17.46 -10.03
C ALA A 7 -1.61 17.67 -9.75
N GLY A 8 -0.72 17.08 -10.56
CA GLY A 8 0.73 17.18 -10.39
C GLY A 8 1.29 16.33 -9.25
N LEU A 9 0.53 15.34 -8.75
CA LEU A 9 0.96 14.46 -7.68
C LEU A 9 1.69 13.22 -8.22
N PRO A 10 2.69 12.70 -7.49
CA PRO A 10 3.37 11.47 -7.85
C PRO A 10 2.40 10.28 -7.77
N VAL A 11 2.42 9.44 -8.81
CA VAL A 11 1.57 8.23 -8.92
C VAL A 11 2.38 6.94 -9.04
N THR A 12 3.70 7.05 -9.04
CA THR A 12 4.64 5.94 -9.03
C THR A 12 5.34 5.91 -7.68
N LEU A 13 5.52 4.72 -7.13
CA LEU A 13 6.40 4.54 -5.99
C LEU A 13 7.85 4.84 -6.41
N PRO A 14 8.64 5.53 -5.57
CA PRO A 14 10.07 5.65 -5.78
C PRO A 14 10.75 4.29 -5.55
N ASP A 15 12.03 4.19 -5.89
CA ASP A 15 12.83 3.04 -5.49
C ASP A 15 12.90 2.98 -3.96
N LEU A 16 12.39 1.90 -3.40
CA LEU A 16 12.32 1.67 -1.96
C LEU A 16 13.18 0.46 -1.59
N ASP A 17 13.95 0.59 -0.51
CA ASP A 17 14.60 -0.56 0.12
C ASP A 17 13.53 -1.45 0.82
N PRO A 18 13.39 -2.73 0.44
CA PRO A 18 12.36 -3.60 0.99
C PRO A 18 12.47 -3.77 2.52
N ALA A 19 13.68 -3.82 3.07
CA ALA A 19 13.89 -4.00 4.51
C ALA A 19 13.40 -2.77 5.30
N THR A 20 13.75 -1.58 4.84
CA THR A 20 13.30 -0.30 5.40
C THR A 20 11.78 -0.16 5.30
N PHE A 21 11.19 -0.52 4.16
CA PHE A 21 9.74 -0.48 3.97
C PHE A 21 9.01 -1.45 4.92
N ARG A 22 9.51 -2.68 5.07
CA ARG A 22 8.96 -3.67 6.00
C ARG A 22 9.02 -3.17 7.45
N ALA A 23 10.15 -2.61 7.86
CA ALA A 23 10.31 -2.05 9.21
C ALA A 23 9.34 -0.88 9.46
N ALA A 24 9.18 0.01 8.48
CA ALA A 24 8.23 1.12 8.56
C ALA A 24 6.78 0.65 8.69
N LEU A 25 6.36 -0.36 7.92
CA LEU A 25 5.05 -0.99 8.09
C LEU A 25 4.89 -1.55 9.50
N GLY A 26 5.92 -2.25 10.00
CA GLY A 26 5.98 -2.83 11.34
C GLY A 26 5.77 -1.86 12.50
N HIS A 27 6.08 -0.57 12.29
CA HIS A 27 5.91 0.49 13.29
C HIS A 27 4.53 1.16 13.23
N ASP A 28 3.67 0.82 12.25
CA ASP A 28 2.34 1.42 12.13
C ASP A 28 1.41 0.97 13.29
N LYS A 29 0.82 1.94 13.99
CA LYS A 29 -0.09 1.73 15.13
C LYS A 29 -1.35 0.89 14.78
N LYS A 30 -1.62 0.64 13.50
CA LYS A 30 -2.71 -0.22 13.02
C LYS A 30 -2.34 -1.69 12.98
N ILE A 31 -1.09 -2.05 13.31
CA ILE A 31 -0.70 -3.45 13.46
C ILE A 31 -1.28 -4.04 14.75
N ARG A 32 -1.94 -5.19 14.60
CA ARG A 32 -2.27 -6.10 15.70
C ARG A 32 -1.92 -7.53 15.26
N GLN A 33 -1.07 -8.21 16.03
CA GLN A 33 -0.67 -9.61 15.74
C GLN A 33 -0.09 -9.82 14.32
N GLY A 34 0.70 -8.87 13.81
CA GLY A 34 1.30 -8.95 12.46
C GLY A 34 0.34 -8.67 11.29
N GLN A 35 -0.89 -8.26 11.60
CA GLN A 35 -1.89 -7.85 10.62
C GLN A 35 -2.00 -6.33 10.58
N LEU A 36 -1.87 -5.75 9.39
CA LEU A 36 -2.06 -4.34 9.11
C LEU A 36 -3.52 -4.09 8.72
N ARG A 37 -4.20 -3.18 9.44
CA ARG A 37 -5.51 -2.70 9.01
C ARG A 37 -5.35 -1.61 7.95
N MET A 38 -5.79 -1.91 6.73
CA MET A 38 -5.73 -1.02 5.57
C MET A 38 -7.12 -0.56 5.15
N VAL A 39 -7.19 0.66 4.61
CA VAL A 39 -8.38 1.19 3.94
C VAL A 39 -8.21 0.95 2.45
N LEU A 40 -9.12 0.18 1.84
CA LEU A 40 -9.15 -0.05 0.41
C LEU A 40 -10.42 0.56 -0.20
N PRO A 41 -10.31 1.34 -1.29
CA PRO A 41 -11.47 1.74 -2.07
C PRO A 41 -12.15 0.54 -2.72
N GLU A 42 -13.46 0.40 -2.53
CA GLU A 42 -14.29 -0.56 -3.28
C GLU A 42 -14.85 0.08 -4.55
N SER A 43 -15.31 1.32 -4.42
CA SER A 43 -15.82 2.15 -5.49
C SER A 43 -15.70 3.63 -5.11
N LEU A 44 -16.03 4.53 -6.04
CA LEU A 44 -15.98 5.97 -5.74
C LEU A 44 -16.95 6.30 -4.60
N GLY A 45 -16.43 6.85 -3.50
CA GLY A 45 -17.22 7.18 -2.31
C GLY A 45 -17.44 6.03 -1.34
N ARG A 46 -16.90 4.82 -1.61
CA ARG A 46 -17.03 3.66 -0.72
C ARG A 46 -15.69 3.00 -0.44
N VAL A 47 -15.43 2.72 0.83
CA VAL A 47 -14.19 2.10 1.31
C VAL A 47 -14.49 0.94 2.24
N GLN A 48 -13.61 -0.05 2.24
CA GLN A 48 -13.58 -1.13 3.22
C GLN A 48 -12.31 -1.06 4.06
N VAL A 49 -12.42 -1.45 5.34
CA VAL A 49 -11.25 -1.68 6.18
C VAL A 49 -10.99 -3.17 6.22
N ILE A 50 -9.82 -3.58 5.75
CA ILE A 50 -9.41 -4.99 5.76
C ILE A 50 -8.14 -5.18 6.58
N SER A 51 -7.97 -6.38 7.12
CA SER A 51 -6.70 -6.82 7.69
C SER A 51 -5.93 -7.57 6.61
N VAL A 52 -4.69 -7.15 6.38
CA VAL A 52 -3.74 -7.84 5.50
C VAL A 52 -2.45 -8.10 6.25
N SER A 53 -1.78 -9.20 5.96
CA SER A 53 -0.46 -9.45 6.50
C SER A 53 0.57 -8.52 5.86
N ILE A 54 1.65 -8.22 6.60
CA ILE A 54 2.79 -7.49 6.04
C ILE A 54 3.35 -8.24 4.83
N GLU A 55 3.35 -9.57 4.86
CA GLU A 55 3.89 -10.40 3.77
C GLU A 55 3.11 -10.22 2.47
N GLU A 56 1.78 -10.19 2.53
CA GLU A 56 0.94 -9.91 1.36
C GLU A 56 1.23 -8.51 0.78
N VAL A 57 1.46 -7.52 1.63
CA VAL A 57 1.83 -6.17 1.19
C VAL A 57 3.19 -6.18 0.50
N MET A 58 4.19 -6.84 1.09
CA MET A 58 5.53 -6.95 0.51
C MET A 58 5.50 -7.61 -0.88
N ALA A 59 4.79 -8.74 -1.01
CA ALA A 59 4.66 -9.44 -2.28
C ALA A 59 4.00 -8.58 -3.37
N GLN A 60 2.97 -7.80 -3.02
CA GLN A 60 2.29 -6.93 -4.00
C GLN A 60 3.16 -5.74 -4.43
N VAL A 61 3.91 -5.14 -3.51
CA VAL A 61 4.74 -3.96 -3.81
C VAL A 61 5.99 -4.34 -4.61
N PHE A 62 6.66 -5.44 -4.26
CA PHE A 62 7.98 -5.76 -4.79
C PHE A 62 8.02 -6.94 -5.78
N GLU A 63 7.06 -7.87 -5.76
CA GLU A 63 7.10 -9.06 -6.65
C GLU A 63 6.14 -8.93 -7.83
N LYS A 64 4.91 -8.49 -7.58
CA LYS A 64 3.88 -8.42 -8.63
C LYS A 64 3.95 -7.16 -9.48
N GLY A 65 4.74 -6.17 -9.03
CA GLY A 65 4.79 -4.84 -9.62
C GLY A 65 3.46 -4.11 -9.38
N PHE A 66 3.53 -2.95 -8.73
CA PHE A 66 2.38 -2.06 -8.63
C PHE A 66 1.86 -1.77 -10.06
N ILE A 67 0.58 -2.10 -10.32
CA ILE A 67 -0.10 -2.10 -11.63
C ILE A 67 0.61 -1.18 -12.63
N ARG A 68 1.45 -1.78 -13.48
CA ARG A 68 2.12 -1.10 -14.58
C ARG A 68 1.08 -0.95 -15.68
N LEU A 69 0.58 0.27 -15.86
CA LEU A 69 -0.16 0.67 -17.06
C LEU A 69 0.83 0.96 -18.20
#